data_AF-U2T3E2-F1
#
_entry.id   AF-U2T3E2-F1
#
_cell.length_a   1.000
_cell.length_b   1.000
_cell.length_c   1.000
_cell.angle_alpha   90.00
_cell.angle_beta   90.00
_cell.angle_gamma   90.00
#
_symmetry.space_group_name_H-M   'P 1'
#
loop_
_entity.id
_entity.type
_entity.pdbx_description
1 polymer ?
#
loop_
_entity_poly.entity_id
_entity_poly.type
_entity_poly.pdbx_seq_one_letter_code
_entity_poly.pdbx_strand_id
1 'polypeptide(L)'
;CDTCGGPHGRPQPSPAGLHLSWSHAHGVVAAAVAPGRLGVDVETGMRRGGHPIATVLSATERRLLSESADPEAVFLLAWTAKEALVKAGVAELDGFAGLTVLAGDTRLLPRHGDLSLDARRGDGFSAAAATPGSALWRTIDAAGGLAPLPLRAVGGAA
;
A
#
# COMPACT_ATOMS: atom_id res chain seq x y z
N CYS A 1 -8.54 3.78 19.31
CA CYS A 1 -9.49 3.63 18.20
C CYS A 1 -10.49 4.78 18.26
N ASP A 2 -10.63 5.54 17.18
CA ASP A 2 -11.55 6.70 17.14
C ASP A 2 -13.02 6.27 17.21
N THR A 3 -13.32 4.99 16.94
CA THR A 3 -14.68 4.43 16.96
C THR A 3 -15.09 3.89 18.33
N CYS A 4 -14.24 3.09 18.98
CA CYS A 4 -14.60 2.40 20.23
C CYS A 4 -13.76 2.80 21.45
N GLY A 5 -12.76 3.68 21.30
CA GLY A 5 -11.87 4.12 22.38
C GLY A 5 -10.79 3.11 22.81
N GLY A 6 -10.79 1.88 22.27
CA GLY A 6 -9.81 0.84 22.62
C GLY A 6 -8.38 1.12 22.14
N PRO A 7 -7.37 0.34 22.60
CA PRO A 7 -5.94 0.56 22.30
C PRO A 7 -5.54 0.16 20.85
N HIS A 8 -6.52 -0.15 20.01
CA HIS A 8 -6.32 -0.53 18.61
C HIS A 8 -6.68 0.61 17.65
N GLY A 9 -6.51 0.36 16.36
CA GLY A 9 -6.76 1.32 15.29
C GLY A 9 -5.51 2.12 14.93
N ARG A 10 -5.71 3.21 14.19
CA ARG A 10 -4.60 4.05 13.72
C ARG A 10 -3.84 4.67 14.90
N PRO A 11 -2.50 4.72 14.85
CA PRO A 11 -1.70 5.53 15.77
C PRO A 11 -2.13 7.00 15.74
N GLN A 12 -2.25 7.61 16.91
CA GLN A 12 -2.46 9.06 17.00
C GLN A 12 -1.19 9.80 16.58
N PRO A 13 -1.32 11.03 16.03
CA PRO A 13 -0.16 11.85 15.70
C PRO A 13 0.72 12.09 16.93
N SER A 14 2.02 12.14 16.71
CA SER A 14 2.97 12.56 17.75
C SER A 14 2.70 14.01 18.19
N PRO A 15 3.24 14.46 19.34
CA PRO A 15 3.14 15.85 19.77
C PRO A 15 3.70 16.86 18.75
N ALA A 16 4.61 16.43 17.86
CA ALA A 16 5.16 17.23 16.78
C ALA A 16 4.27 17.25 15.51
N GLY A 17 3.08 16.64 15.55
CA GLY A 17 2.17 16.56 14.41
C GLY A 17 2.54 15.49 13.37
N LEU A 18 3.54 14.65 13.64
CA LEU A 18 3.89 13.55 12.73
C LEU A 18 2.92 12.38 12.90
N HIS A 19 2.35 11.94 11.79
CA HIS A 19 1.57 10.71 11.70
C HIS A 19 2.49 9.53 11.42
N LEU A 20 2.12 8.34 11.90
CA LEU A 20 2.80 7.08 11.59
C LEU A 20 1.83 6.04 11.03
N SER A 21 2.35 5.19 10.16
CA SER A 21 1.70 3.95 9.73
C SER A 21 2.76 2.86 9.58
N TRP A 22 2.39 1.62 9.88
CA TRP A 22 3.24 0.47 9.61
C TRP A 22 2.41 -0.75 9.19
N SER A 23 3.09 -1.66 8.52
CA SER A 23 2.58 -2.97 8.14
C SER A 23 3.69 -3.99 8.21
N HIS A 24 3.34 -5.26 8.38
CA HIS A 24 4.31 -6.34 8.34
C HIS A 24 3.73 -7.55 7.62
N ALA A 25 4.57 -8.20 6.84
CA ALA A 25 4.34 -9.49 6.23
C ALA A 25 5.52 -10.41 6.57
N HIS A 26 5.51 -11.65 6.06
CA HIS A 26 6.50 -12.64 6.44
C HIS A 26 7.95 -12.17 6.15
N GLY A 27 8.68 -11.82 7.21
CA GLY A 27 10.07 -11.36 7.13
C GLY A 27 10.27 -9.91 6.65
N VAL A 28 9.20 -9.12 6.47
CA VAL A 28 9.27 -7.73 5.98
C VAL A 28 8.40 -6.81 6.83
N VAL A 29 8.93 -5.64 7.18
CA VAL A 29 8.19 -4.56 7.84
C VAL A 29 8.30 -3.31 6.97
N ALA A 30 7.17 -2.66 6.73
CA ALA A 30 7.11 -1.32 6.15
C ALA A 30 6.64 -0.34 7.22
N ALA A 31 7.33 0.79 7.33
CA ALA A 31 6.95 1.88 8.23
C ALA A 31 7.06 3.21 7.47
N ALA A 32 6.14 4.12 7.75
CA ALA A 32 6.08 5.41 7.10
C ALA A 32 5.68 6.51 8.10
N VAL A 33 6.16 7.72 7.82
CA VAL A 33 5.95 8.92 8.65
C VAL A 33 5.76 10.14 7.73
N ALA A 34 4.85 11.04 8.10
CA ALA A 34 4.54 12.25 7.34
C ALA A 34 3.88 13.32 8.24
N PRO A 35 3.90 14.61 7.87
CA PRO A 35 3.22 15.69 8.60
C PRO A 35 1.69 15.72 8.39
N GLY A 36 1.09 14.62 7.92
CA GLY A 36 -0.34 14.50 7.65
C GLY A 36 -0.75 13.03 7.51
N ARG A 37 -2.04 12.79 7.27
CA ARG A 37 -2.58 11.43 7.13
C ARG A 37 -1.77 10.60 6.14
N LEU A 38 -1.39 9.39 6.54
CA LEU A 38 -0.73 8.44 5.67
C LEU A 38 -1.13 7.01 6.01
N GLY A 39 -0.87 6.11 5.07
CA GLY A 39 -0.92 4.68 5.29
C GLY A 39 0.14 3.96 4.48
N VAL A 40 0.66 2.87 5.02
CA VAL A 40 1.57 1.96 4.30
C VAL A 40 1.11 0.53 4.49
N ASP A 41 1.23 -0.26 3.42
CA ASP A 41 1.01 -1.69 3.47
C ASP A 41 2.10 -2.47 2.73
N VAL A 42 2.35 -3.71 3.17
CA VAL A 42 3.30 -4.62 2.56
C VAL A 42 2.79 -6.05 2.63
N GLU A 43 2.96 -6.79 1.54
CA GLU A 43 2.59 -8.21 1.43
C GLU A 43 3.68 -8.98 0.70
N THR A 44 3.88 -10.26 1.07
CA THR A 44 4.91 -11.13 0.50
C THR A 44 4.37 -12.21 -0.44
N GLY A 45 3.08 -12.17 -0.77
CA GLY A 45 2.41 -13.15 -1.62
C GLY A 45 0.92 -13.27 -1.33
N MET A 46 0.16 -13.90 -2.23
CA MET A 46 -1.26 -14.15 -1.97
C MET A 46 -1.42 -15.26 -0.93
N ARG A 47 -2.18 -14.99 0.15
CA ARG A 47 -2.47 -16.01 1.16
C ARG A 47 -3.31 -17.14 0.53
N ARG A 48 -2.93 -18.40 0.80
CA ARG A 48 -3.75 -19.58 0.43
C ARG A 48 -5.11 -19.48 1.12
N GLY A 49 -6.20 -19.50 0.34
CA GLY A 49 -7.56 -19.26 0.83
C GLY A 49 -7.88 -17.78 1.09
N GLY A 50 -7.15 -16.85 0.46
CA GLY A 50 -7.28 -15.41 0.62
C GLY A 50 -8.62 -14.82 0.20
N HIS A 51 -8.73 -13.49 0.30
CA HIS A 51 -9.97 -12.76 0.02
C HIS A 51 -10.49 -13.02 -1.40
N PRO A 52 -11.81 -13.15 -1.60
CA PRO A 52 -12.36 -13.31 -2.94
C PRO A 52 -11.96 -12.12 -3.83
N ILE A 53 -11.40 -12.41 -5.02
CA ILE A 53 -11.02 -11.38 -5.99
C ILE A 53 -12.15 -10.38 -6.25
N ALA A 54 -13.40 -10.86 -6.25
CA ALA A 54 -14.58 -10.03 -6.47
C ALA A 54 -14.88 -9.03 -5.35
N THR A 55 -14.47 -9.31 -4.10
CA THR A 55 -14.66 -8.40 -2.96
C THR A 55 -13.54 -7.37 -2.87
N VAL A 56 -12.36 -7.68 -3.42
CA VAL A 56 -11.18 -6.82 -3.38
C VAL A 56 -11.09 -5.93 -4.60
N LEU A 57 -11.18 -6.48 -5.81
CA LEU A 57 -10.89 -5.76 -7.05
C LEU A 57 -12.14 -5.10 -7.63
N SER A 58 -11.97 -3.90 -8.18
CA SER A 58 -13.00 -3.25 -8.98
C SER A 58 -13.22 -3.97 -10.31
N ALA A 59 -14.30 -3.63 -11.02
CA ALA A 59 -14.56 -4.21 -12.35
C ALA A 59 -13.39 -3.96 -13.32
N THR A 60 -12.81 -2.75 -13.29
CA THR A 60 -11.64 -2.38 -14.12
C THR A 60 -10.41 -3.20 -13.74
N GLU A 61 -10.14 -3.37 -12.44
CA GLU A 61 -8.98 -4.11 -11.96
C GLU A 61 -9.10 -5.61 -12.22
N ARG A 62 -10.31 -6.17 -12.16
CA ARG A 62 -10.55 -7.57 -12.55
C ARG A 62 -10.24 -7.81 -14.02
N ARG A 63 -10.54 -6.85 -14.89
CA ARG A 63 -10.16 -6.92 -16.30
C ARG A 63 -8.64 -6.90 -16.47
N LEU A 64 -7.95 -5.95 -15.83
CA LEU A 64 -6.49 -5.89 -15.82
C LEU A 64 -5.86 -7.21 -15.32
N LEU A 65 -6.41 -7.79 -14.25
CA LEU A 65 -5.95 -9.06 -13.70
C LEU A 65 -6.11 -10.20 -14.71
N SER A 66 -7.25 -10.28 -15.41
CA SER A 66 -7.52 -11.34 -16.40
C SER A 66 -6.65 -11.25 -17.65
N GLU A 67 -6.16 -10.06 -17.99
CA GLU A 67 -5.33 -9.79 -19.17
C GLU A 67 -3.82 -9.84 -18.85
N SER A 68 -3.44 -9.90 -17.57
CA SER A 68 -2.04 -9.80 -17.13
C SER A 68 -1.29 -11.14 -17.21
N ALA A 69 0.00 -11.05 -17.54
CA ALA A 69 0.95 -12.17 -17.46
C ALA A 69 1.35 -12.52 -16.00
N ASP A 70 1.13 -11.60 -15.05
CA ASP A 70 1.39 -11.81 -13.62
C ASP A 70 0.16 -11.38 -12.79
N PRO A 71 -0.93 -12.18 -12.77
CA PRO A 71 -2.16 -11.84 -12.05
C PRO A 71 -1.97 -11.64 -10.54
N GLU A 72 -1.00 -12.34 -9.93
CA GLU A 72 -0.69 -12.20 -8.51
C GLU A 72 -0.12 -10.82 -8.22
N ALA A 73 0.75 -10.29 -9.07
CA ALA A 73 1.26 -8.94 -8.93
C ALA A 73 0.19 -7.87 -9.04
N VAL A 74 -0.73 -8.02 -10.00
CA VAL A 74 -1.85 -7.09 -10.17
C VAL A 74 -2.70 -7.08 -8.90
N PHE A 75 -3.02 -8.27 -8.38
CA PHE A 75 -3.80 -8.41 -7.14
C PHE A 75 -3.08 -7.77 -5.95
N LEU A 76 -1.80 -8.09 -5.73
CA LEU A 76 -1.03 -7.58 -4.58
C LEU A 76 -0.84 -6.07 -4.65
N LEU A 77 -0.64 -5.52 -5.85
CA LEU A 77 -0.53 -4.07 -6.03
C LEU A 77 -1.84 -3.36 -5.67
N ALA A 78 -2.97 -3.88 -6.16
CA ALA A 78 -4.28 -3.33 -5.81
C ALA A 78 -4.59 -3.49 -4.31
N TRP A 79 -4.34 -4.68 -3.76
CA TRP A 79 -4.56 -4.99 -2.34
C TRP A 79 -3.79 -4.03 -1.43
N THR A 80 -2.46 -3.98 -1.59
CA THR A 80 -1.59 -3.15 -0.75
C THR A 80 -1.92 -1.66 -0.88
N ALA A 81 -2.25 -1.18 -2.08
CA ALA A 81 -2.65 0.23 -2.26
C ALA A 81 -3.98 0.57 -1.59
N LYS A 82 -4.97 -0.34 -1.61
CA LYS A 82 -6.25 -0.15 -0.94
C LYS A 82 -6.12 -0.24 0.58
N GLU A 83 -5.34 -1.18 1.09
CA GLU A 83 -4.99 -1.27 2.52
C GLU A 83 -4.23 -0.01 2.98
N ALA A 84 -3.31 0.53 2.17
CA ALA A 84 -2.66 1.79 2.47
C ALA A 84 -3.67 2.95 2.57
N LEU A 85 -4.72 3.00 1.74
CA LEU A 85 -5.79 3.99 1.85
C LEU A 85 -6.66 3.80 3.09
N VAL A 86 -6.97 2.57 3.49
CA VAL A 86 -7.64 2.25 4.76
C VAL A 86 -6.80 2.73 5.94
N LYS A 87 -5.51 2.40 5.92
CA LYS A 87 -4.56 2.83 6.94
C LYS A 87 -4.38 4.34 6.98
N ALA A 88 -4.53 5.04 5.86
CA ALA A 88 -4.59 6.51 5.81
C ALA A 88 -5.94 7.09 6.30
N GLY A 89 -7.01 6.28 6.27
CA GLY A 89 -8.33 6.63 6.79
C GLY A 89 -9.19 7.34 5.78
N VAL A 90 -8.99 7.02 4.51
CA VAL A 90 -9.73 7.57 3.38
C VAL A 90 -10.44 6.47 2.58
N ALA A 91 -10.37 5.23 3.05
CA ALA A 91 -11.09 4.08 2.51
C ALA A 91 -11.49 3.12 3.63
N GLU A 92 -12.43 2.23 3.33
CA GLU A 92 -12.92 1.18 4.23
C GLU A 92 -12.73 -0.19 3.57
N LEU A 93 -12.52 -1.24 4.37
CA LEU A 93 -12.30 -2.61 3.88
C LEU A 93 -13.48 -3.10 3.03
N ASP A 94 -14.71 -2.83 3.48
CA ASP A 94 -15.94 -3.26 2.78
C ASP A 94 -16.16 -2.49 1.46
N GLY A 95 -15.41 -1.41 1.22
CA GLY A 95 -15.52 -0.56 0.03
C GLY A 95 -14.57 -0.97 -1.12
N PHE A 96 -13.75 -2.00 -0.96
CA PHE A 96 -12.67 -2.32 -1.90
C PHE A 96 -13.13 -2.55 -3.33
N ALA A 97 -14.20 -3.33 -3.53
CA ALA A 97 -14.75 -3.60 -4.86
C ALA A 97 -15.27 -2.35 -5.61
N GLY A 98 -15.60 -1.28 -4.88
CA GLY A 98 -16.01 0.01 -5.46
C GLY A 98 -14.86 0.97 -5.73
N LEU A 99 -13.69 0.72 -5.16
CA LEU A 99 -12.52 1.58 -5.25
C LEU A 99 -11.55 1.07 -6.33
N THR A 100 -11.20 1.92 -7.30
CA THR A 100 -10.15 1.62 -8.28
C THR A 100 -8.87 2.37 -7.92
N VAL A 101 -7.74 1.67 -7.87
CA VAL A 101 -6.41 2.21 -7.58
C VAL A 101 -5.39 1.93 -8.67
N LEU A 102 -5.70 1.04 -9.62
CA LEU A 102 -4.80 0.73 -10.73
C LEU A 102 -5.08 1.59 -11.97
N ALA A 103 -4.01 2.06 -12.61
CA ALA A 103 -3.99 2.67 -13.94
C ALA A 103 -3.51 1.69 -15.03
N GLY A 104 -3.00 0.52 -14.62
CA GLY A 104 -2.48 -0.55 -15.47
C GLY A 104 -2.09 -1.77 -14.62
N ASP A 105 -1.68 -2.86 -15.25
CA ASP A 105 -1.25 -4.09 -14.58
C ASP A 105 -0.06 -3.88 -13.63
N THR A 106 0.81 -2.92 -13.95
CA THR A 106 1.97 -2.57 -13.14
C THR A 106 1.95 -1.11 -12.70
N ARG A 107 0.79 -0.43 -12.66
CA ARG A 107 0.76 1.02 -12.40
C ARG A 107 -0.40 1.42 -11.50
N LEU A 108 -0.11 2.20 -10.47
CA LEU A 108 -1.14 2.86 -9.65
C LEU A 108 -1.66 4.12 -10.35
N LEU A 109 -2.91 4.47 -10.07
CA LEU A 109 -3.37 5.85 -10.20
C LEU A 109 -2.45 6.72 -9.33
N PRO A 110 -2.06 7.92 -9.79
CA PRO A 110 -1.07 8.72 -9.08
C PRO A 110 -1.57 9.25 -7.74
N ARG A 111 -2.90 9.37 -7.58
CA ARG A 111 -3.54 9.98 -6.41
C ARG A 111 -4.90 9.35 -6.11
N HIS A 112 -5.30 9.45 -4.85
CA HIS A 112 -6.66 9.28 -4.37
C HIS A 112 -7.00 10.48 -3.46
N GLY A 113 -7.89 11.36 -3.93
CA GLY A 113 -8.10 12.67 -3.30
C GLY A 113 -6.79 13.43 -3.15
N ASP A 114 -6.48 13.84 -1.92
CA ASP A 114 -5.27 14.61 -1.58
C ASP A 114 -4.04 13.73 -1.29
N LEU A 115 -4.17 12.40 -1.35
CA LEU A 115 -3.04 11.49 -1.14
C LEU A 115 -2.43 11.06 -2.47
N SER A 116 -1.10 11.11 -2.53
CA SER A 116 -0.29 10.45 -3.56
C SER A 116 -0.24 8.97 -3.27
N LEU A 117 -0.34 8.15 -4.31
CA LEU A 117 -0.14 6.72 -4.23
C LEU A 117 1.22 6.36 -4.83
N ASP A 118 2.01 5.60 -4.10
CA ASP A 118 3.30 5.08 -4.57
C ASP A 118 3.46 3.62 -4.16
N ALA A 119 4.19 2.84 -4.94
CA ALA A 119 4.43 1.42 -4.67
C ALA A 119 5.84 0.98 -5.00
N ARG A 120 6.32 -0.03 -4.26
CA ARG A 120 7.61 -0.69 -4.48
C ARG A 120 7.39 -2.19 -4.51
N ARG A 121 8.02 -2.85 -5.47
CA ARG A 121 8.11 -4.31 -5.53
C ARG A 121 9.58 -4.70 -5.43
N GLY A 122 9.87 -5.68 -4.60
CA GLY A 122 11.19 -6.28 -4.49
C GLY A 122 11.09 -7.79 -4.55
N ASP A 123 12.22 -8.47 -4.30
CA ASP A 123 12.27 -9.93 -4.29
C ASP A 123 11.41 -10.47 -3.14
N GLY A 124 10.18 -10.89 -3.47
CA GLY A 124 9.24 -11.48 -2.54
C GLY A 124 8.36 -10.50 -1.76
N PHE A 125 8.26 -9.22 -2.15
CA PHE A 125 7.27 -8.31 -1.55
C PHE A 125 6.68 -7.30 -2.54
N SER A 126 5.44 -6.89 -2.26
CA SER A 126 4.77 -5.71 -2.81
C SER A 126 4.43 -4.78 -1.64
N ALA A 127 4.78 -3.50 -1.76
CA ALA A 127 4.44 -2.48 -0.78
C ALA A 127 3.80 -1.28 -1.46
N ALA A 128 2.86 -0.65 -0.80
CA ALA A 128 2.23 0.58 -1.26
C ALA A 128 2.09 1.59 -0.13
N ALA A 129 2.14 2.87 -0.47
CA ALA A 129 1.96 3.98 0.44
C ALA A 129 0.95 4.98 -0.12
N ALA A 130 0.08 5.49 0.76
CA ALA A 130 -0.78 6.63 0.52
C ALA A 130 -0.28 7.78 1.39
N THR A 131 0.27 8.84 0.79
CA THR A 131 0.99 9.91 1.50
C THR A 131 0.61 11.31 1.00
N PRO A 132 0.72 12.37 1.80
CA PRO A 132 0.36 13.73 1.36
C PRO A 132 1.15 14.23 0.13
N GLY A 133 2.36 13.72 -0.08
CA GLY A 133 3.20 13.98 -1.26
C GLY A 133 3.90 12.71 -1.73
N SER A 134 4.88 12.84 -2.63
CA SER A 134 5.67 11.70 -3.11
C SER A 134 6.43 11.02 -1.97
N ALA A 135 6.40 9.68 -1.95
CA ALA A 135 7.07 8.90 -0.93
C ALA A 135 8.58 8.75 -1.23
N LEU A 136 9.41 8.93 -0.20
CA LEU A 136 10.83 8.60 -0.23
C LEU A 136 11.03 7.22 0.42
N TRP A 137 11.38 6.22 -0.39
CA TRP A 137 11.56 4.85 0.08
C TRP A 137 13.00 4.59 0.50
N ARG A 138 13.15 4.03 1.71
CA ARG A 138 14.43 3.63 2.30
C ARG A 138 14.33 2.20 2.82
N THR A 139 15.47 1.54 2.91
CA THR A 139 15.64 0.27 3.64
C THR A 139 16.61 0.49 4.80
N ILE A 140 16.64 -0.46 5.72
CA ILE A 140 17.64 -0.51 6.80
C ILE A 140 18.74 -1.47 6.35
N ASP A 141 19.97 -0.99 6.28
CA ASP A 141 21.13 -1.83 5.96
C ASP A 141 21.56 -2.71 7.15
N ALA A 142 22.55 -3.57 6.93
CA ALA A 142 23.07 -4.47 7.97
C ALA A 142 23.70 -3.74 9.18
N ALA A 143 24.04 -2.45 9.04
CA ALA A 143 24.57 -1.62 10.11
C ALA A 143 23.48 -0.79 10.81
N GLY A 144 22.20 -0.93 10.42
CA GLY A 144 21.09 -0.16 10.97
C GLY A 144 20.90 1.22 10.33
N GLY A 145 21.64 1.53 9.26
CA GLY A 145 21.57 2.79 8.54
C GLY A 145 20.42 2.83 7.54
N LEU A 146 19.86 4.03 7.30
CA LEU A 146 18.89 4.23 6.22
C LEU A 146 19.64 4.29 4.88
N ALA A 147 19.40 3.29 4.04
CA ALA A 147 19.90 3.23 2.67
C ALA A 147 18.76 3.45 1.66
N PRO A 148 19.02 3.90 0.42
CA PRO A 148 18.04 3.83 -0.65
C PRO A 148 17.51 2.39 -0.80
N LEU A 149 16.20 2.20 -0.87
CA LEU A 149 15.63 0.90 -1.19
C LEU A 149 16.02 0.58 -2.66
N PRO A 150 16.82 -0.48 -2.94
CA PRO A 150 17.24 -0.79 -4.30
C PRO A 150 16.01 -1.02 -5.17
N LEU A 151 15.84 -0.15 -6.18
CA LEU A 151 14.65 -0.10 -7.00
C LEU A 151 14.63 -1.29 -7.97
N ARG A 152 13.55 -2.08 -7.94
CA ARG A 152 12.84 -2.35 -9.18
C ARG A 152 11.61 -1.45 -9.17
N ALA A 153 11.71 -0.32 -9.88
CA ALA A 153 10.55 0.52 -10.12
C ALA A 153 9.52 -0.32 -10.88
N VAL A 154 8.30 -0.41 -10.34
CA VAL A 154 7.17 -0.87 -11.13
C VAL A 154 6.73 0.34 -11.95
N GLY A 155 7.08 0.34 -13.26
CA GLY A 155 6.56 1.29 -14.25
C GLY A 155 7.12 2.72 -14.19
N GLY A 156 8.39 2.90 -14.56
CA GLY A 156 8.86 4.17 -15.11
C GLY A 156 8.63 4.16 -16.62
N ALA A 157 8.05 5.24 -17.18
CA ALA A 157 7.86 5.40 -18.61
C ALA A 157 9.17 5.14 -19.39
N ALA A 158 9.06 4.38 -20.48
CA ALA A 158 9.90 4.60 -21.65
C ALA A 158 9.23 5.68 -22.50
#